data_AF-E6UKS7-F1
#
_entry.id   AF-E6UKS7-F1
#
_cell.length_a   1.000
_cell.length_b   1.000
_cell.length_c   1.000
_cell.angle_alpha   90.00
_cell.angle_beta   90.00
_cell.angle_gamma   90.00
#
_symmetry.space_group_name_H-M   'P 1'
#
loop_
_entity.id
_entity.type
_entity.pdbx_description
1 polymer ?
#
loop_
_entity_poly.entity_id
_entity_poly.type
_entity_poly.pdbx_seq_one_letter_code
_entity_poly.pdbx_strand_id
1 'polypeptide(L)'
;MKRITRVNSSHEYDDVPAGTKVYQYADGSFLPDEQQPKPQDQTCYQPHISTRYKNIKIGTNGIPLAYSPKTKSLIETDKQLPELYNIRENCCGCTACYAVCTVKGLLLNSGKDSVGSFGEKYDLPHGAIFMEEDEEGFLYPVLDASLCIRCYKCVEVCPIKYSATN
;
A
#
# COMPACT_ATOMS: atom_id res chain seq x y z
N MET A 1 7.92 -39.77 -2.44
CA MET A 1 6.89 -38.72 -2.31
C MET A 1 7.23 -37.83 -1.12
N LYS A 2 7.90 -36.70 -1.33
CA LYS A 2 8.16 -35.74 -0.25
C LYS A 2 6.88 -34.93 -0.06
N ARG A 3 6.25 -35.06 1.10
CA ARG A 3 5.19 -34.13 1.57
C ARG A 3 5.77 -32.72 1.45
N ILE A 4 5.19 -31.91 0.57
CA ILE A 4 5.39 -30.48 0.56
C ILE A 4 4.80 -30.01 1.89
N THR A 5 5.66 -29.78 2.87
CA THR A 5 5.28 -29.10 4.12
C THR A 5 4.74 -27.74 3.72
N ARG A 6 3.47 -27.45 4.08
CA ARG A 6 2.90 -26.11 4.00
C ARG A 6 3.93 -25.16 4.60
N VAL A 7 4.45 -24.25 3.80
CA VAL A 7 5.20 -23.11 4.32
C VAL A 7 4.17 -22.39 5.19
N ASN A 8 4.45 -22.25 6.48
CA ASN A 8 3.69 -21.36 7.35
C ASN A 8 3.76 -19.98 6.69
N SER A 9 2.68 -19.58 6.02
CA SER A 9 2.51 -18.24 5.50
C SER A 9 2.26 -17.37 6.71
N SER A 10 3.34 -16.96 7.39
CA SER A 10 3.29 -15.88 8.37
C SER A 10 2.75 -14.66 7.64
N HIS A 11 1.49 -14.35 7.88
CA HIS A 11 0.86 -13.17 7.30
C HIS A 11 1.60 -11.98 7.92
N GLU A 12 1.89 -10.95 7.11
CA GLU A 12 2.68 -9.77 7.48
C GLU A 12 2.13 -9.02 8.72
N TYR A 13 0.95 -9.41 9.21
CA TYR A 13 0.24 -8.82 10.35
C TYR A 13 0.19 -9.70 11.60
N ASP A 14 0.71 -10.93 11.57
CA ASP A 14 0.65 -11.86 12.72
C ASP A 14 1.47 -11.34 13.92
N ASP A 15 2.45 -10.47 13.67
CA ASP A 15 3.33 -9.85 14.69
C ASP A 15 2.94 -8.39 15.05
N VAL A 16 1.88 -7.83 14.44
CA VAL A 16 1.47 -6.44 14.68
C VAL A 16 0.67 -6.36 15.99
N PRO A 17 1.07 -5.51 16.97
CA PRO A 17 0.34 -5.37 18.22
C PRO A 17 -1.13 -5.02 18.00
N ALA A 18 -2.02 -5.66 18.76
CA ALA A 18 -3.45 -5.36 18.71
C ALA A 18 -3.74 -3.88 18.95
N GLY A 19 -4.54 -3.29 18.07
CA GLY A 19 -4.90 -1.87 18.10
C GLY A 19 -3.96 -0.94 17.31
N THR A 20 -2.95 -1.47 16.62
CA THR A 20 -2.10 -0.66 15.73
C THR A 20 -2.90 -0.18 14.51
N LYS A 21 -2.93 1.13 14.28
CA LYS A 21 -3.53 1.72 13.07
C LYS A 21 -2.52 1.74 11.94
N VAL A 22 -2.89 1.15 10.81
CA VAL A 22 -2.03 0.98 9.64
C VAL A 22 -2.59 1.72 8.43
N TYR A 23 -3.88 1.54 8.13
CA TYR A 23 -4.47 2.12 6.92
C TYR A 23 -4.95 3.55 7.14
N GLN A 24 -4.72 4.38 6.14
CA GLN A 24 -5.00 5.81 6.12
C GLN A 24 -5.82 6.20 4.88
N TYR A 25 -6.59 7.28 4.98
CA TYR A 25 -7.13 8.03 3.85
C TYR A 25 -6.00 8.81 3.13
N ALA A 26 -6.28 9.32 1.93
CA ALA A 26 -5.30 10.05 1.12
C ALA A 26 -4.75 11.32 1.81
N ASP A 27 -5.51 11.89 2.75
CA ASP A 27 -5.11 13.06 3.54
C ASP A 27 -4.20 12.73 4.74
N GLY A 28 -3.96 11.44 5.01
CA GLY A 28 -3.15 10.97 6.13
C GLY A 28 -3.92 10.64 7.39
N SER A 29 -5.22 10.95 7.46
CA SER A 29 -6.07 10.54 8.58
C SER A 29 -6.27 9.02 8.57
N PHE A 30 -6.31 8.39 9.74
CA PHE A 30 -6.47 6.94 9.83
C PHE A 30 -7.90 6.51 9.49
N LEU A 31 -8.04 5.36 8.83
CA LEU A 31 -9.33 4.72 8.61
C LEU A 31 -9.97 4.30 9.96
N PRO A 32 -11.32 4.17 10.01
CA PRO A 32 -12.03 3.68 11.19
C PRO A 32 -11.50 2.33 11.69
N ASP A 33 -11.66 2.03 12.98
CA ASP A 33 -11.09 0.83 13.61
C ASP A 33 -11.62 -0.47 12.98
N GLU A 34 -12.84 -0.45 12.43
CA GLU A 34 -13.46 -1.57 11.71
C GLU A 34 -12.75 -1.89 10.38
N GLN A 35 -12.05 -0.90 9.83
CA GLN A 35 -11.27 -0.98 8.62
C GLN A 35 -9.78 -1.19 8.91
N GLN A 36 -9.34 -1.29 10.17
CA GLN A 36 -7.94 -1.59 10.50
C GLN A 36 -7.67 -3.11 10.47
N PRO A 37 -6.41 -3.54 10.24
CA PRO A 37 -6.09 -4.97 10.27
C PRO A 37 -6.30 -5.52 11.69
N LYS A 38 -6.90 -6.72 11.79
CA LYS A 38 -7.17 -7.39 13.06
C LYS A 38 -6.20 -8.57 13.24
N PRO A 39 -5.34 -8.59 14.29
CA PRO A 39 -4.27 -9.60 14.41
C PRO A 39 -4.73 -11.05 14.61
N GLN A 40 -5.98 -11.30 14.99
CA GLN A 40 -6.43 -12.64 15.42
C GLN A 40 -7.73 -13.11 14.76
N ASP A 41 -8.34 -12.29 13.90
CA ASP A 41 -9.60 -12.63 13.27
C ASP A 41 -9.59 -12.21 11.81
N GLN A 42 -9.18 -13.15 10.94
CA GLN A 42 -9.15 -12.98 9.49
C GLN A 42 -10.57 -12.87 8.87
N THR A 43 -11.61 -12.89 9.70
CA THR A 43 -13.02 -12.96 9.28
C THR A 43 -13.87 -11.74 9.65
N CYS A 44 -13.25 -10.61 10.06
CA CYS A 44 -14.01 -9.37 10.28
C CYS A 44 -13.26 -8.08 9.90
N TYR A 45 -13.02 -7.92 8.61
CA TYR A 45 -12.64 -6.69 7.93
C TYR A 45 -13.86 -6.01 7.23
N GLN A 46 -14.36 -4.89 7.76
CA GLN A 46 -15.41 -4.13 7.03
C GLN A 46 -14.80 -3.49 5.78
N PRO A 47 -15.39 -3.68 4.59
CA PRO A 47 -14.80 -3.27 3.32
C PRO A 47 -14.48 -1.78 3.25
N HIS A 48 -13.30 -1.47 2.70
CA HIS A 48 -12.84 -0.10 2.54
C HIS A 48 -13.72 0.56 1.50
N ILE A 49 -14.07 1.81 1.79
CA ILE A 49 -14.79 2.62 0.81
C ILE A 49 -13.84 2.89 -0.36
N SER A 50 -12.57 3.22 -0.13
CA SER A 50 -11.67 3.62 -1.21
C SER A 50 -10.32 2.91 -1.15
N THR A 51 -9.42 3.31 -2.06
CA THR A 51 -8.00 2.95 -2.01
C THR A 51 -7.43 3.15 -0.60
N ARG A 52 -6.76 2.13 -0.08
CA ARG A 52 -6.01 2.20 1.17
C ARG A 52 -4.64 2.82 0.94
N TYR A 53 -4.26 3.68 1.87
CA TYR A 53 -2.91 4.22 1.94
C TYR A 53 -2.20 3.77 3.22
N LYS A 54 -0.88 3.65 3.15
CA LYS A 54 0.01 3.43 4.29
C LYS A 54 1.14 4.45 4.27
N ASN A 55 1.78 4.66 5.42
CA ASN A 55 3.02 5.41 5.55
C ASN A 55 2.94 6.84 4.97
N ILE A 56 1.82 7.53 5.11
CA ILE A 56 1.72 8.94 4.73
C ILE A 56 2.57 9.76 5.70
N LYS A 57 3.58 10.45 5.16
CA LYS A 57 4.48 11.33 5.91
C LYS A 57 4.22 12.78 5.51
N ILE A 58 4.10 13.66 6.49
CA ILE A 58 3.86 15.08 6.30
C ILE A 58 5.16 15.84 6.66
N GLY A 59 5.56 16.76 5.79
CA GLY A 59 6.72 17.63 5.97
C GLY A 59 6.45 18.76 6.98
N THR A 60 7.48 19.56 7.27
CA THR A 60 7.40 20.64 8.26
C THR A 60 6.40 21.73 7.90
N ASN A 61 6.09 21.87 6.61
CA ASN A 61 5.17 22.88 6.09
C ASN A 61 3.72 22.37 5.96
N GLY A 62 3.41 21.18 6.48
CA GLY A 62 2.10 20.52 6.28
C GLY A 62 1.94 19.91 4.87
N ILE A 63 3.01 19.89 4.07
CA ILE A 63 3.00 19.35 2.70
C ILE A 63 3.35 17.85 2.75
N PRO A 64 2.60 16.97 2.07
CA PRO A 64 2.92 15.55 2.00
C PRO A 64 4.31 15.29 1.39
N LEU A 65 4.99 14.28 1.91
CA LEU A 65 6.28 13.82 1.40
C LEU A 65 6.11 12.69 0.36
N ALA A 66 7.06 12.62 -0.57
CA ALA A 66 7.17 11.60 -1.59
C ALA A 66 8.62 11.14 -1.73
N TYR A 67 8.83 9.86 -2.01
CA TYR A 67 10.15 9.41 -2.43
C TYR A 67 10.53 10.02 -3.78
N SER A 68 11.74 10.56 -3.88
CA SER A 68 12.33 11.03 -5.13
C SER A 68 13.51 10.12 -5.50
N PRO A 69 13.43 9.36 -6.61
CA PRO A 69 14.53 8.54 -7.08
C PRO A 69 15.77 9.36 -7.47
N LYS A 70 15.58 10.63 -7.86
CA LYS A 70 16.66 11.54 -8.26
C LYS A 70 17.55 11.90 -7.07
N THR A 71 16.93 12.22 -5.94
CA THR A 71 17.62 12.65 -4.71
C THR A 71 17.81 11.51 -3.71
N LYS A 72 17.20 10.34 -3.96
CA LYS A 72 17.15 9.19 -3.05
C LYS A 72 16.69 9.58 -1.65
N SER A 73 15.72 10.48 -1.55
CA SER A 73 15.23 11.04 -0.29
C SER A 73 13.75 11.39 -0.39
N LEU A 74 13.10 11.53 0.76
CA LEU A 74 11.74 12.08 0.84
C LEU A 74 11.79 13.58 0.58
N ILE A 75 10.96 14.06 -0.35
CA ILE A 75 10.81 15.47 -0.70
C ILE A 75 9.35 15.89 -0.57
N GLU A 76 9.11 17.16 -0.25
CA GLU A 76 7.76 17.74 -0.28
C GLU A 76 7.20 17.73 -1.71
N THR A 77 5.92 17.38 -1.84
CA THR A 77 5.23 17.38 -3.14
C THR A 77 3.82 17.92 -3.02
N ASP A 78 3.44 18.70 -4.03
CA ASP A 78 2.09 19.19 -4.31
C ASP A 78 1.21 18.14 -5.01
N LYS A 79 1.81 17.04 -5.49
CA LYS A 79 1.07 15.97 -6.16
C LYS A 79 0.28 15.16 -5.15
N GLN A 80 -0.99 14.94 -5.48
CA GLN A 80 -1.88 14.09 -4.71
C GLN A 80 -1.49 12.61 -4.84
N LEU A 81 -1.88 11.79 -3.87
CA LEU A 81 -1.74 10.34 -4.03
C LEU A 81 -2.72 9.84 -5.11
N PRO A 82 -2.34 8.84 -5.92
CA PRO A 82 -3.25 8.27 -6.89
C PRO A 82 -4.31 7.43 -6.19
N GLU A 83 -5.58 7.72 -6.47
CA GLU A 83 -6.71 6.86 -6.12
C GLU A 83 -6.86 5.77 -7.19
N LEU A 84 -6.74 4.50 -6.77
CA LEU A 84 -6.82 3.34 -7.66
C LEU A 84 -8.27 2.88 -7.87
N TYR A 85 -9.12 3.10 -6.86
CA TYR A 85 -10.56 2.87 -6.84
C TYR A 85 -11.19 3.68 -5.71
N ASN A 86 -12.43 4.11 -5.91
CA ASN A 86 -13.23 4.90 -4.98
C ASN A 86 -14.31 4.09 -4.23
N ILE A 87 -14.62 2.88 -4.73
CA ILE A 87 -15.43 1.79 -4.14
C ILE A 87 -14.86 0.46 -4.60
N ARG A 88 -14.96 -0.58 -3.76
CA ARG A 88 -14.34 -1.90 -4.04
C ARG A 88 -14.83 -2.52 -5.35
N GLU A 89 -16.09 -2.29 -5.70
CA GLU A 89 -16.73 -2.80 -6.92
C GLU A 89 -16.08 -2.25 -8.19
N ASN A 90 -15.42 -1.09 -8.08
CA ASN A 90 -14.69 -0.49 -9.20
C ASN A 90 -13.28 -1.07 -9.37
N CYS A 91 -12.82 -1.94 -8.47
CA CYS A 91 -11.57 -2.68 -8.63
C CYS A 91 -11.86 -4.07 -9.19
N CYS A 92 -11.57 -4.27 -10.49
CA CYS A 92 -11.71 -5.58 -11.14
C CYS A 92 -10.66 -6.63 -10.75
N GLY A 93 -9.72 -6.31 -9.86
CA GLY A 93 -8.67 -7.25 -9.43
C GLY A 93 -7.64 -7.62 -10.50
N CYS A 94 -7.58 -6.91 -11.64
CA CYS A 94 -6.68 -7.25 -12.75
C CYS A 94 -5.17 -7.12 -12.45
N THR A 95 -4.78 -6.59 -11.29
CA THR A 95 -3.39 -6.37 -10.83
C THR A 95 -2.52 -5.47 -11.71
N ALA A 96 -3.08 -4.82 -12.73
CA ALA A 96 -2.33 -3.97 -13.65
C ALA A 96 -1.60 -2.82 -12.93
N CYS A 97 -2.25 -2.21 -11.94
CA CYS A 97 -1.68 -1.14 -11.11
C CYS A 97 -0.44 -1.60 -10.33
N TYR A 98 -0.45 -2.81 -9.79
CA TYR A 98 0.70 -3.45 -9.13
C TYR A 98 1.83 -3.72 -10.13
N ALA A 99 1.50 -4.32 -11.28
CA ALA A 99 2.48 -4.71 -12.29
C ALA A 99 3.21 -3.52 -12.94
N VAL A 100 2.50 -2.41 -13.18
CA VAL A 100 3.08 -1.22 -13.83
C VAL A 100 3.92 -0.35 -12.88
N CYS A 101 3.89 -0.64 -11.57
CA CYS A 101 4.54 0.20 -10.57
C CYS A 101 6.07 0.24 -10.78
N THR A 102 6.57 1.38 -11.25
CA THR A 102 8.01 1.53 -11.58
C THR A 102 8.91 1.49 -10.35
N VAL A 103 8.35 1.78 -9.17
CA VAL A 103 9.07 1.76 -7.89
C VAL A 103 9.67 0.38 -7.62
N LYS A 104 9.02 -0.70 -8.10
CA LYS A 104 9.51 -2.08 -7.99
C LYS A 104 10.90 -2.27 -8.60
N GLY A 105 11.18 -1.62 -9.74
CA GLY A 105 12.51 -1.68 -10.38
C GLY A 105 13.49 -0.63 -9.88
N LEU A 106 13.00 0.45 -9.25
CA LEU A 106 13.81 1.55 -8.75
C LEU A 106 14.36 1.30 -7.35
N LEU A 107 13.62 0.56 -6.52
CA LEU A 107 13.98 0.23 -5.14
C LEU A 107 14.62 -1.16 -5.01
N LEU A 108 15.28 -1.68 -6.07
CA LEU A 108 16.21 -2.80 -5.97
C LEU A 108 17.43 -2.38 -5.12
N ASN A 109 17.19 -2.13 -3.83
CA ASN A 109 18.17 -1.93 -2.81
C ASN A 109 18.38 -3.29 -2.16
N SER A 110 19.64 -3.73 -2.15
CA SER A 110 20.15 -4.95 -1.56
C SER A 110 19.89 -5.04 -0.05
N GLY A 111 18.64 -5.16 0.39
CA GLY A 111 18.19 -5.60 1.72
C GLY A 111 18.78 -4.92 2.96
N LYS A 112 19.61 -3.88 2.84
CA LYS A 112 20.42 -3.38 3.96
C LYS A 112 19.94 -2.05 4.56
N ASP A 113 19.27 -1.19 3.78
CA ASP A 113 18.95 0.17 4.23
C ASP A 113 17.49 0.62 3.95
N SER A 114 16.61 -0.29 3.54
CA SER A 114 15.16 0.00 3.42
C SER A 114 14.53 -0.02 4.81
N VAL A 115 14.70 1.06 5.57
CA VAL A 115 14.08 1.21 6.90
C VAL A 115 12.62 1.63 6.70
N GLY A 116 11.69 0.68 6.87
CA GLY A 116 10.29 1.01 7.11
C GLY A 116 10.16 1.90 8.35
N SER A 117 9.08 2.66 8.48
CA SER A 117 8.92 3.70 9.53
C SER A 117 9.04 3.20 10.99
N PHE A 118 9.12 1.88 11.20
CA PHE A 118 9.27 1.23 12.51
C PHE A 118 10.55 0.38 12.67
N GLY A 119 11.58 0.58 11.83
CA GLY A 119 12.84 -0.17 11.96
C GLY A 119 12.78 -1.60 11.41
N GLU A 120 11.70 -1.95 10.72
CA GLU A 120 11.53 -3.27 10.10
C GLU A 120 12.32 -3.34 8.79
N LYS A 121 13.11 -4.42 8.69
CA LYS A 121 13.97 -4.73 7.55
C LYS A 121 13.15 -5.54 6.54
N TYR A 122 12.62 -4.88 5.52
CA TYR A 122 11.92 -5.57 4.45
C TYR A 122 12.83 -5.78 3.24
N ASP A 123 12.99 -7.05 2.84
CA ASP A 123 13.27 -7.38 1.45
C ASP A 123 11.93 -7.24 0.70
N LEU A 124 11.64 -6.06 0.16
CA LEU A 124 10.40 -5.81 -0.59
C LEU A 124 10.56 -6.30 -2.04
N PRO A 125 10.04 -7.47 -2.46
CA PRO A 125 9.89 -7.76 -3.89
C PRO A 125 8.81 -6.89 -4.56
N HIS A 126 8.12 -6.05 -3.78
CA HIS A 126 7.01 -5.18 -4.19
C HIS A 126 7.44 -3.72 -4.34
N GLY A 127 6.77 -3.01 -5.25
CA GLY A 127 6.94 -1.57 -5.43
C GLY A 127 6.16 -0.77 -4.36
N ALA A 128 5.70 0.43 -4.72
CA ALA A 128 4.86 1.25 -3.83
C ALA A 128 3.41 0.72 -3.70
N ILE A 129 3.06 -0.36 -4.39
CA ILE A 129 1.72 -0.97 -4.36
C ILE A 129 1.88 -2.41 -3.89
N PHE A 130 1.01 -2.82 -2.98
CA PHE A 130 0.91 -4.13 -2.37
C PHE A 130 -0.47 -4.70 -2.69
N MET A 131 -0.60 -6.02 -2.75
CA MET A 131 -1.90 -6.68 -2.91
C MET A 131 -2.24 -7.38 -1.59
N GLU A 132 -3.38 -7.04 -1.02
CA GLU A 132 -3.82 -7.63 0.25
C GLU A 132 -5.22 -8.21 0.11
N GLU A 133 -5.41 -9.39 0.69
CA GLU A 133 -6.69 -10.08 0.72
C GLU A 133 -7.68 -9.34 1.62
N ASP A 134 -8.95 -9.39 1.25
CA ASP A 134 -10.07 -9.12 2.16
C ASP A 134 -10.55 -10.43 2.83
N GLU A 135 -11.65 -10.38 3.59
CA GLU A 135 -12.19 -11.57 4.27
C GLU A 135 -12.62 -12.70 3.32
N GLU A 136 -12.99 -12.35 2.08
CA GLU A 136 -13.43 -13.28 1.05
C GLU A 136 -12.23 -13.88 0.27
N GLY A 137 -11.01 -13.41 0.55
CA GLY A 137 -9.78 -13.80 -0.14
C GLY A 137 -9.56 -13.03 -1.44
N PHE A 138 -10.30 -11.95 -1.71
CA PHE A 138 -10.09 -11.11 -2.88
C PHE A 138 -8.94 -10.12 -2.66
N LEU A 139 -8.02 -10.05 -3.61
CA LEU A 139 -6.85 -9.18 -3.54
C LEU A 139 -7.19 -7.76 -4.01
N TYR A 140 -6.91 -6.78 -3.16
CA TYR A 140 -7.03 -5.35 -3.47
C TYR A 140 -5.70 -4.64 -3.36
N PRO A 141 -5.46 -3.61 -4.20
CA PRO A 141 -4.22 -2.85 -4.12
C PRO A 141 -4.24 -1.90 -2.92
N VAL A 142 -3.11 -1.84 -2.22
CA VAL A 142 -2.79 -0.94 -1.10
C VAL A 142 -1.55 -0.13 -1.46
N LEU A 143 -1.59 1.18 -1.23
CA LEU A 143 -0.53 2.08 -1.68
C LEU A 143 0.31 2.59 -0.50
N ASP A 144 1.63 2.39 -0.57
CA ASP A 144 2.57 3.04 0.34
C ASP A 144 2.93 4.44 -0.18
N ALA A 145 2.45 5.45 0.54
CA ALA A 145 2.62 6.85 0.18
C ALA A 145 4.07 7.33 0.29
N SER A 146 4.86 6.73 1.18
CA SER A 146 6.26 7.07 1.37
C SER A 146 7.12 6.59 0.20
N LEU A 147 6.80 5.44 -0.39
CA LEU A 147 7.50 4.89 -1.55
C LEU A 147 6.95 5.40 -2.88
N CYS A 148 5.68 5.81 -2.93
CA CYS A 148 5.02 6.26 -4.13
C CYS A 148 5.61 7.58 -4.66
N ILE A 149 6.21 7.49 -5.86
CA ILE A 149 6.77 8.64 -6.58
C ILE A 149 5.71 9.46 -7.34
N ARG A 150 4.42 9.13 -7.18
CA ARG A 150 3.27 9.80 -7.81
C ARG A 150 3.44 10.00 -9.32
N CYS A 151 3.79 8.91 -10.00
CA CYS A 151 3.92 8.87 -11.47
C CYS A 151 2.61 8.58 -12.20
N TYR A 152 1.54 8.22 -11.47
CA TYR A 152 0.18 7.93 -11.96
C TYR A 152 0.02 6.83 -13.02
N LYS A 153 1.08 6.12 -13.39
CA LYS A 153 1.00 4.97 -14.31
C LYS A 153 0.00 3.89 -13.87
N CYS A 154 -0.16 3.72 -12.55
CA CYS A 154 -1.14 2.80 -11.97
C CYS A 154 -2.59 3.18 -12.29
N VAL A 155 -2.89 4.47 -12.43
CA VAL A 155 -4.19 4.99 -12.84
C VAL A 155 -4.35 4.87 -14.35
N GLU A 156 -3.31 5.21 -15.12
CA GLU A 156 -3.31 5.15 -16.58
C GLU A 156 -3.52 3.73 -17.12
N VAL A 157 -2.90 2.73 -16.48
CA VAL A 157 -3.01 1.33 -16.87
C VAL A 157 -4.35 0.71 -16.46
N CYS A 158 -5.12 1.37 -15.58
CA CYS A 158 -6.35 0.80 -15.07
C CYS A 158 -7.37 0.65 -16.20
N PRO A 159 -7.87 -0.58 -16.47
CA PRO A 159 -8.90 -0.77 -17.50
C PRO A 159 -10.23 -0.15 -17.07
N ILE A 160 -10.46 -0.02 -15.76
CA ILE A 160 -11.59 0.71 -15.19
C ILE A 160 -11.13 2.14 -14.93
N LYS A 161 -11.40 3.03 -15.88
CA LYS A 161 -11.18 4.46 -15.68
C LYS A 161 -12.29 5.00 -14.80
N TYR A 162 -12.07 5.03 -13.50
CA TYR A 162 -12.88 5.88 -12.63
C TYR A 162 -12.35 7.32 -12.75
N SER A 163 -13.18 8.23 -13.20
CA SER A 163 -12.86 9.66 -13.16
C SER A 163 -12.98 10.12 -11.71
N ALA A 164 -11.84 10.23 -11.02
CA ALA A 164 -11.77 10.98 -9.77
C ALA A 164 -12.27 12.40 -10.07
N THR A 165 -13.44 12.75 -9.53
CA THR A 165 -14.01 14.09 -9.71
C THR A 165 -13.06 15.07 -9.03
N ASN A 166 -12.43 15.93 -9.85
CA ASN A 166 -11.55 17.03 -9.43
C ASN A 166 -12.30 18.05 -8.57
#